data_AF-A0A1F7PGY1-F1
#
_entry.id   AF-A0A1F7PGY1-F1
#
_cell.length_a   1.000
_cell.length_b   1.000
_cell.length_c   1.000
_cell.angle_alpha   90.00
_cell.angle_beta   90.00
_cell.angle_gamma   90.00
#
_symmetry.space_group_name_H-M   'P 1'
#
loop_
_entity.id
_entity.type
_entity.pdbx_description
1 polymer ?
#
loop_
_entity_poly.entity_id
_entity_poly.type
_entity_poly.pdbx_seq_one_letter_code
_entity_poly.pdbx_strand_id
1 'polypeptide(L)' 'MDGSRKPLAKVEGRRRLRHSGITVAWRGTPDLDDWVAFIANGTKSKRLILADHSSERRVKTLLSRLQTMSRKDIEKLAKG' A
#
# COMPACT_ATOMS: atom_id res chain seq x y z
N MET A 1 4.89 -12.47 32.77
CA MET A 1 4.88 -12.19 31.33
C MET A 1 4.15 -10.86 31.16
N ASP A 2 4.91 -9.78 31.25
CA ASP A 2 4.37 -8.43 31.30
C ASP A 2 4.40 -7.79 29.90
N GLY A 3 3.49 -6.85 29.68
CA GLY A 3 3.34 -6.16 28.40
C GLY A 3 1.90 -6.20 27.94
N SER A 4 1.05 -5.44 28.62
CA SER A 4 -0.20 -4.91 28.07
C SER A 4 0.10 -4.31 26.70
N ARG A 5 -0.10 -5.09 25.63
CA ARG A 5 0.17 -4.65 24.25
C ARG A 5 -0.88 -3.63 23.90
N LYS A 6 -0.52 -2.34 24.01
CA LYS A 6 -1.23 -1.22 23.38
C LYS A 6 -1.77 -1.71 22.02
N PRO A 7 -3.05 -1.48 21.68
CA PRO A 7 -3.56 -1.86 20.37
C PRO A 7 -2.61 -1.23 19.36
N LEU A 8 -1.90 -2.08 18.60
CA LEU A 8 -0.94 -1.62 17.61
C LEU A 8 -1.72 -0.74 16.65
N ALA A 9 -1.53 0.58 16.75
CA ALA A 9 -2.31 1.53 15.99
C ALA A 9 -2.09 1.20 14.52
N LYS A 10 -3.17 0.88 13.81
CA LYS A 10 -3.09 0.64 12.37
C LYS A 10 -2.59 1.93 11.72
N VAL A 11 -1.46 1.84 11.05
CA VAL A 11 -0.92 2.94 10.27
C VAL A 11 -1.55 2.85 8.90
N GLU A 12 -2.22 3.91 8.50
CA GLU A 12 -2.75 4.07 7.16
C GLU A 12 -2.18 5.32 6.51
N GLY A 13 -2.05 5.28 5.19
CA GLY A 13 -1.57 6.40 4.41
C GLY A 13 -2.09 6.36 3.00
N ARG A 14 -2.15 7.54 2.39
CA ARG A 14 -2.61 7.72 1.02
C ARG A 14 -1.71 8.72 0.32
N ARG A 15 -1.28 8.40 -0.89
CA ARG A 15 -0.45 9.29 -1.71
C ARG A 15 -0.88 9.24 -3.16
N ARG A 16 -1.02 10.44 -3.75
CA ARG A 16 -1.16 10.59 -5.19
C ARG A 16 0.22 10.59 -5.84
N LEU A 17 0.43 9.67 -6.76
CA LEU A 17 1.65 9.56 -7.55
C LEU A 17 1.62 10.62 -8.65
N ARG A 18 2.63 11.51 -8.65
CA ARG A 18 2.69 12.64 -9.59
C ARG A 18 2.80 12.19 -11.04
N HIS A 19 3.61 11.17 -11.32
CA HIS A 19 3.87 10.72 -12.68
C HIS A 19 2.68 10.01 -13.32
N SER A 20 2.00 9.12 -12.59
CA SER A 20 0.88 8.32 -13.11
C SER A 20 -0.50 8.93 -12.84
N GLY A 21 -0.60 9.91 -11.94
CA GLY A 21 -1.87 10.48 -11.47
C GLY A 21 -2.69 9.54 -10.57
N ILE A 22 -2.24 8.30 -10.36
CA ILE A 22 -2.90 7.29 -9.53
C ILE A 22 -2.79 7.66 -8.05
N THR A 23 -3.84 7.38 -7.28
CA THR A 23 -3.75 7.43 -5.82
C THR A 23 -3.55 6.04 -5.26
N VAL A 24 -2.49 5.83 -4.49
CA VAL A 24 -2.21 4.58 -3.78
C VAL A 24 -2.52 4.80 -2.30
N ALA A 25 -3.21 3.83 -1.70
CA ALA A 25 -3.42 3.75 -0.27
C ALA A 25 -2.71 2.53 0.28
N TRP A 26 -2.28 2.60 1.53
CA TRP A 26 -1.70 1.49 2.24
C TRP A 26 -2.18 1.51 3.69
N ARG A 27 -2.22 0.32 4.27
CA ARG A 27 -2.55 0.12 5.68
C ARG A 27 -1.79 -1.07 6.20
N GLY A 28 -1.39 -1.02 7.45
CA GLY A 28 -0.75 -2.14 8.10
C GLY A 28 -0.47 -1.82 9.56
N THR A 29 0.12 -2.80 10.22
CA THR A 29 0.49 -2.69 11.61
C THR A 29 2.01 -2.63 11.68
N PRO A 30 2.63 -1.61 12.32
CA PRO A 30 4.08 -1.58 12.51
C PRO A 30 4.58 -2.89 13.12
N ASP A 31 5.77 -3.33 12.69
CA ASP A 31 6.42 -4.58 13.13
C ASP A 31 5.66 -5.89 12.81
N LEU A 32 4.56 -5.84 12.04
CA LEU A 32 3.87 -7.02 11.53
C LEU A 32 3.91 -7.09 10.00
N ASP A 33 3.79 -8.30 9.46
CA ASP A 33 3.69 -8.57 8.02
C ASP A 33 2.23 -8.50 7.48
N ASP A 34 1.40 -7.66 8.09
CA ASP A 34 -0.01 -7.42 7.72
C ASP A 34 -0.18 -6.19 6.80
N TRP A 35 0.91 -5.68 6.20
CA TRP A 35 0.77 -4.49 5.35
C TRP A 35 0.17 -4.85 4.00
N VAL A 36 -0.81 -4.02 3.62
CA VAL A 36 -1.50 -4.09 2.33
C VAL A 36 -1.36 -2.74 1.64
N ALA A 37 -1.02 -2.75 0.36
CA ALA A 37 -0.99 -1.57 -0.50
C ALA A 37 -1.93 -1.79 -1.69
N PHE A 38 -2.75 -0.80 -2.02
CA PHE A 38 -3.73 -0.90 -3.10
C PHE A 38 -3.97 0.43 -3.80
N ILE A 39 -4.44 0.36 -5.03
CA ILE A 39 -4.82 1.55 -5.80
C ILE A 39 -6.19 2.03 -5.31
N ALA A 40 -6.21 3.24 -4.75
CA ALA A 40 -7.41 3.94 -4.32
C ALA A 40 -8.07 4.65 -5.51
N ASN A 41 -8.75 3.89 -6.36
CA ASN A 41 -9.61 4.44 -7.42
C ASN A 41 -10.96 4.85 -6.83
N GLY A 42 -11.35 6.12 -7.02
CA GLY A 42 -12.52 6.71 -6.37
C GLY A 42 -13.88 6.08 -6.70
N THR A 43 -13.98 5.26 -7.76
CA THR A 43 -15.29 4.75 -8.25
C THR A 43 -15.30 3.29 -8.72
N LYS A 44 -14.17 2.56 -8.70
CA LYS A 44 -14.15 1.17 -9.16
C LYS A 44 -14.25 0.20 -7.99
N SER A 45 -15.26 -0.67 -8.02
CA SER A 45 -15.60 -1.67 -6.99
C SER A 45 -14.51 -2.71 -6.71
N LYS A 46 -13.43 -2.75 -7.51
CA LYS A 46 -12.30 -3.68 -7.33
C LYS A 46 -11.05 -2.90 -6.92
N ARG A 47 -10.63 -3.06 -5.66
CA ARG A 47 -9.33 -2.59 -5.18
C ARG A 47 -8.26 -3.40 -5.89
N LEU A 48 -7.40 -2.74 -6.66
CA LEU A 48 -6.25 -3.38 -7.28
C LEU A 48 -5.13 -3.45 -6.23
N ILE A 49 -4.82 -4.66 -5.78
CA ILE A 49 -3.85 -4.90 -4.72
C ILE A 49 -2.45 -4.92 -5.33
N LEU A 50 -1.56 -4.10 -4.79
CA LEU A 50 -0.15 -3.98 -5.20
C LEU A 50 0.77 -4.79 -4.29
N ALA A 51 0.39 -4.94 -3.02
CA ALA A 51 1.03 -5.81 -2.05
C ALA A 51 -0.04 -6.32 -1.07
N ASP A 52 -0.02 -7.61 -0.80
CA ASP A 52 -0.84 -8.29 0.19
C ASP A 52 0.10 -8.98 1.20
N HIS A 53 -0.28 -8.99 2.47
CA HIS A 53 0.48 -9.66 3.56
C HIS A 53 1.99 -9.43 3.47
N SER A 54 2.39 -8.16 3.50
CA SER A 54 3.79 -7.76 3.35
C SER A 54 4.30 -7.00 4.57
N SER A 55 5.63 -6.94 4.72
CA SER A 55 6.27 -6.08 5.71
C SER A 55 6.15 -4.61 5.32
N GLU A 56 6.15 -3.72 6.30
CA GLU A 56 6.18 -2.27 6.11
C GLU A 56 7.27 -1.83 5.12
N ARG A 57 8.48 -2.38 5.27
CA ARG A 57 9.64 -2.07 4.44
C ARG A 57 9.40 -2.36 2.96
N ARG A 58 8.70 -3.46 2.65
CA ARG A 58 8.34 -3.82 1.27
C ARG A 58 7.36 -2.80 0.70
N VAL A 59 6.32 -2.42 1.46
CA VAL A 59 5.35 -1.41 1.04
C VAL A 59 6.02 -0.06 0.80
N LYS A 60 6.90 0.40 1.70
CA LYS A 60 7.65 1.66 1.50
C LYS A 60 8.53 1.63 0.25
N THR A 61 9.25 0.55 0.03
CA THR A 61 10.08 0.37 -1.18
C THR A 61 9.23 0.38 -2.45
N LEU A 62 8.10 -0.32 -2.42
CA LEU A 62 7.14 -0.36 -3.51
C LEU A 62 6.61 1.05 -3.82
N LEU A 63 6.20 1.83 -2.81
CA LEU A 63 5.74 3.21 -2.99
C LEU A 63 6.78 4.11 -3.63
N SER A 64 8.06 3.96 -3.27
CA SER A 64 9.15 4.69 -3.92
C SER A 64 9.30 4.32 -5.39
N ARG A 65 9.20 3.03 -5.73
CA ARG A 65 9.27 2.56 -7.12
C ARG A 65 8.08 3.04 -7.96
N LEU A 66 6.88 3.04 -7.41
CA LEU A 66 5.66 3.46 -8.12
C LEU A 66 5.67 4.95 -8.50
N GLN A 67 6.48 5.79 -7.83
CA GLN A 67 6.54 7.24 -8.13
C GLN A 67 7.04 7.56 -9.53
N THR A 68 7.89 6.71 -10.12
CA THR A 68 8.46 6.89 -11.45
C THR A 68 7.77 6.04 -12.52
N MET A 69 6.80 5.20 -12.14
CA MET A 69 6.11 4.29 -13.06
C MET A 69 4.85 4.93 -13.67
N SER A 70 4.60 4.60 -14.93
CA SER A 70 3.39 5.01 -15.63
C SER A 70 2.15 4.27 -15.11
N ARG A 71 0.97 4.87 -15.29
CA ARG A 71 -0.31 4.29 -14.85
C ARG A 71 -0.52 2.86 -15.34
N LYS A 72 -0.21 2.58 -16.60
CA LYS A 72 -0.37 1.25 -17.21
C LYS A 72 0.48 0.19 -16.51
N ASP A 73 1.74 0.51 -16.20
CA ASP A 73 2.64 -0.43 -15.52
C ASP A 73 2.20 -0.72 -14.09
N ILE A 74 1.70 0.30 -13.39
CA ILE A 74 1.16 0.16 -12.04
C ILE A 74 -0.11 -0.71 -12.05
N GLU A 75 -1.01 -0.49 -13.01
CA GLU A 75 -2.21 -1.33 -13.17
C GLU A 75 -1.86 -2.77 -13.56
N LYS A 76 -0.80 -2.98 -14.36
CA LYS A 76 -0.29 -4.32 -14.71
C LYS A 76 0.26 -5.03 -13.48
N LEU A 77 1.09 -4.34 -12.69
CA LEU A 77 1.68 -4.87 -11.47
C LEU A 77 0.62 -5.28 -10.44
N ALA A 78 -0.49 -4.54 -10.37
CA ALA A 78 -1.59 -4.84 -9.45
C ALA A 78 -2.56 -5.94 -9.94
N LYS A 79 -2.44 -6.38 -11.18
CA LYS A 79 -3.29 -7.44 -11.76
C LYS A 79 -2.65 -8.82 -11.74
N GLY A 80 -1.33 -8.90 -11.55
CA GLY A 80 -0.56 -10.14 -11.69
C GLY A 80 -0.28 -10.42 -13.15
#